data_AF-A0A223D2W5-F1
#
_entry.id   AF-A0A223D2W5-F1
#
_cell.length_a   1.000
_cell.length_b   1.000
_cell.length_c   1.000
_cell.angle_alpha   90.00
_cell.angle_beta   90.00
_cell.angle_gamma   90.00
#
_symmetry.space_group_name_H-M   'P 1'
#
loop_
_entity.id
_entity.type
_entity.pdbx_description
1 polymer ?
#
loop_
_entity_poly.entity_id
_entity_poly.type
_entity_poly.pdbx_seq_one_letter_code
_entity_poly.pdbx_strand_id
1 'polypeptide(L)'
;MKKKYLAAKININENIYGDNVTEMIQMIPDAIKAAKHLQVKQWTWSFSDIGEIDDGLLHGKLSKARKEIKETLDLKTKTTQHTVIPNSSESSFFIYDPVNEILIFEETSKLNRETFIEIFQRLVYLGNINIGNIVIKLVPRKDELYSKIKGIEVLTKIEFDLIPLT
;
A
#
# COMPACT_ATOMS: atom_id res chain seq x y z
N MET A 1 -15.41 -15.57 -2.24
CA MET A 1 -15.39 -14.34 -1.42
C MET A 1 -15.21 -13.16 -2.37
N LYS A 2 -16.06 -12.12 -2.30
CA LYS A 2 -16.04 -11.01 -3.27
C LYS A 2 -14.81 -10.13 -3.03
N LYS A 3 -13.96 -9.96 -4.05
CA LYS A 3 -12.80 -9.05 -3.98
C LYS A 3 -13.30 -7.61 -3.87
N LYS A 4 -12.73 -6.84 -2.95
CA LYS A 4 -13.10 -5.44 -2.74
C LYS A 4 -11.93 -4.56 -3.13
N TYR A 5 -12.12 -3.76 -4.17
CA TYR A 5 -11.13 -2.77 -4.59
C TYR A 5 -11.45 -1.43 -3.95
N LEU A 6 -10.40 -0.76 -3.49
CA LEU A 6 -10.44 0.57 -2.90
C LEU A 6 -9.56 1.49 -3.74
N ALA A 7 -10.02 2.72 -3.93
CA ALA A 7 -9.23 3.79 -4.54
C ALA A 7 -8.73 4.74 -3.45
N ALA A 8 -7.50 5.20 -3.59
CA ALA A 8 -6.87 6.17 -2.72
C ALA A 8 -6.07 7.17 -3.56
N LYS A 9 -5.95 8.40 -3.07
CA LYS A 9 -5.01 9.39 -3.60
C LYS A 9 -3.72 9.34 -2.80
N ILE A 10 -2.59 9.21 -3.50
CA ILE A 10 -1.26 9.40 -2.93
C ILE A 10 -0.96 10.90 -2.90
N ASN A 11 -0.38 11.38 -1.81
CA ASN A 11 0.15 12.74 -1.69
C ASN A 11 1.55 12.65 -1.09
N ILE A 12 2.40 13.64 -1.33
CA ILE A 12 3.72 13.72 -0.70
C ILE A 12 3.67 14.79 0.39
N ASN A 13 4.16 14.49 1.59
CA ASN A 13 4.15 15.47 2.67
C ASN A 13 5.31 16.46 2.46
N GLU A 14 4.98 17.68 2.01
CA GLU A 14 5.90 18.76 1.60
C GLU A 14 6.74 19.37 2.74
N ASN A 15 6.75 18.81 3.94
CA ASN A 15 7.50 19.35 5.10
C ASN A 15 9.05 19.32 4.92
N ILE A 16 9.54 19.02 3.72
CA ILE A 16 10.96 19.10 3.35
C ILE A 16 11.09 20.29 2.38
N TYR A 17 11.60 21.39 2.92
CA TYR A 17 11.91 22.63 2.20
C TYR A 17 12.75 22.34 0.94
N GLY A 18 12.18 22.53 -0.26
CA GLY A 18 12.96 22.91 -1.45
C GLY A 18 12.83 22.08 -2.73
N ASP A 19 12.22 20.89 -2.71
CA ASP A 19 12.22 20.01 -3.88
C ASP A 19 10.92 20.06 -4.70
N ASN A 20 11.05 19.81 -6.01
CA ASN A 20 9.94 19.80 -6.96
C ASN A 20 9.05 18.58 -6.72
N VAL A 21 7.87 18.79 -6.10
CA VAL A 21 6.89 17.75 -5.77
C VAL A 21 6.54 16.86 -6.97
N THR A 22 6.46 17.46 -8.17
CA THR A 22 6.19 16.74 -9.42
C THR A 22 7.29 15.73 -9.73
N GLU A 23 8.56 16.07 -9.52
CA GLU A 23 9.66 15.13 -9.70
C GLU A 23 9.60 14.00 -8.68
N MET A 24 9.26 14.31 -7.42
CA MET A 24 9.11 13.29 -6.38
C MET A 24 7.97 12.30 -6.69
N ILE A 25 6.84 12.78 -7.23
CA ILE A 25 5.73 11.93 -7.68
C ILE A 25 6.20 11.00 -8.80
N GLN A 26 6.95 11.55 -9.77
CA GLN A 26 7.51 10.77 -10.88
C GLN A 26 8.52 9.70 -10.43
N MET A 27 9.13 9.85 -9.25
CA MET A 27 10.02 8.85 -8.66
C MET A 27 9.28 7.69 -7.99
N ILE A 28 7.98 7.79 -7.69
CA ILE A 28 7.21 6.74 -6.99
C ILE A 28 7.23 5.41 -7.75
N PRO A 29 6.97 5.35 -9.08
CA PRO A 29 7.06 4.10 -9.83
C PRO A 29 8.43 3.42 -9.71
N ASP A 30 9.51 4.20 -9.79
CA ASP A 30 10.87 3.68 -9.64
C ASP A 30 11.15 3.19 -8.22
N ALA A 31 10.64 3.90 -7.21
CA ALA A 31 10.71 3.44 -5.83
C ALA A 31 9.96 2.12 -5.60
N ILE A 32 8.80 1.93 -6.23
CA ILE A 32 8.06 0.66 -6.17
C ILE A 32 8.86 -0.47 -6.82
N LYS A 33 9.50 -0.22 -7.96
CA LYS A 33 10.35 -1.21 -8.66
C LYS A 33 11.63 -1.53 -7.89
N ALA A 34 12.24 -0.55 -7.25
CA ALA A 34 13.50 -0.67 -6.52
C ALA A 34 13.35 -1.11 -5.06
N ALA A 35 12.12 -1.11 -4.52
CA ALA A 35 11.88 -1.39 -3.11
C ALA A 35 12.43 -2.76 -2.70
N LYS A 36 13.24 -2.75 -1.64
CA LYS A 36 13.69 -3.96 -0.97
C LYS A 36 12.58 -4.53 -0.09
N HIS A 37 12.83 -5.70 0.48
CA HIS A 37 11.92 -6.29 1.45
C HIS A 37 11.90 -5.51 2.77
N LEU A 38 10.72 -5.39 3.37
CA LEU A 38 10.50 -4.81 4.68
C LEU A 38 10.17 -5.91 5.69
N GLN A 39 10.96 -6.01 6.76
CA GLN A 39 10.68 -6.94 7.85
C GLN A 39 9.82 -6.25 8.92
N VAL A 40 8.63 -6.79 9.19
CA VAL A 40 7.74 -6.32 10.27
C VAL A 40 7.32 -7.51 11.13
N LYS A 41 7.79 -7.56 12.37
CA LYS A 41 7.63 -8.71 13.26
C LYS A 41 8.17 -9.98 12.56
N GLN A 42 7.34 -11.01 12.42
CA GLN A 42 7.66 -12.28 11.77
C GLN A 42 7.38 -12.32 10.26
N TRP A 43 6.93 -11.21 9.68
CA TRP A 43 6.53 -11.12 8.28
C TRP A 43 7.54 -10.33 7.47
N THR A 44 7.87 -10.85 6.29
CA THR A 44 8.62 -10.19 5.23
C THR A 44 7.64 -9.67 4.21
N TRP A 45 7.70 -8.37 3.94
CA TRP A 45 6.84 -7.66 3.00
C TRP A 45 7.63 -7.24 1.77
N SER A 46 7.05 -7.35 0.59
CA SER A 46 7.68 -6.88 -0.63
C SER A 46 6.66 -6.58 -1.71
N PHE A 47 7.07 -5.74 -2.67
CA PHE A 47 6.42 -5.70 -3.96
C PHE A 47 6.81 -6.93 -4.80
N SER A 48 5.90 -7.39 -5.63
CA SER A 48 6.05 -8.58 -6.48
C SER A 48 5.16 -8.44 -7.72
N ASP A 49 5.48 -9.18 -8.78
CA ASP A 49 4.75 -9.14 -10.06
C ASP A 49 4.57 -7.71 -10.59
N ILE A 50 5.59 -6.87 -10.42
CA ILE A 50 5.57 -5.47 -10.87
C ILE A 50 5.67 -5.43 -12.39
N GLY A 51 4.73 -4.73 -13.01
CA GLY A 51 4.70 -4.50 -14.44
C GLY A 51 4.02 -3.18 -14.78
N GLU A 52 4.03 -2.85 -16.06
CA GLU A 52 3.37 -1.66 -16.60
C GLU A 52 2.23 -2.09 -17.53
N ILE A 53 1.10 -1.40 -17.40
CA ILE A 53 -0.02 -1.41 -18.33
C ILE A 53 0.08 -0.10 -19.15
N ASP A 54 -0.47 -0.11 -20.36
CA ASP A 54 -0.56 1.03 -21.29
C ASP A 54 -0.66 2.39 -20.59
N ASP A 55 0.01 3.40 -21.16
CA ASP A 55 0.09 4.79 -20.64
C ASP A 55 0.76 4.96 -19.27
N GLY A 56 1.71 4.09 -18.91
CA GLY A 56 2.56 4.29 -17.72
C GLY A 56 1.89 3.95 -16.39
N LEU A 57 0.77 3.23 -16.43
CA LEU A 57 0.12 2.67 -15.25
C LEU A 57 0.95 1.53 -14.69
N LEU A 58 1.36 1.63 -13.43
CA LEU A 58 2.10 0.57 -12.76
C LEU A 58 1.13 -0.40 -12.10
N HIS A 59 1.34 -1.70 -12.25
CA HIS A 59 0.60 -2.71 -11.48
C HIS A 59 1.54 -3.63 -10.72
N GLY A 60 1.00 -4.29 -9.71
CA GLY A 60 1.76 -5.28 -8.96
C GLY A 60 0.98 -5.92 -7.83
N LYS A 61 1.71 -6.61 -6.96
CA LYS A 61 1.19 -7.21 -5.74
C LYS A 61 2.02 -6.79 -4.54
N LEU A 62 1.35 -6.35 -3.49
CA LEU A 62 1.91 -6.27 -2.16
C LEU A 62 1.79 -7.63 -1.49
N SER A 63 2.93 -8.27 -1.25
CA SER A 63 3.01 -9.62 -0.72
C SER A 63 3.56 -9.62 0.70
N LYS A 64 3.01 -10.49 1.55
CA LYS A 64 3.59 -10.83 2.85
C LYS A 64 3.87 -12.32 2.91
N ALA A 65 5.05 -12.66 3.41
CA ALA A 65 5.50 -14.02 3.60
C ALA A 65 6.06 -14.17 5.02
N ARG A 66 5.91 -15.36 5.59
CA ARG A 66 6.61 -15.77 6.81
C ARG A 66 7.19 -17.14 6.57
N LYS A 67 8.38 -17.39 7.13
CA LYS A 67 8.90 -18.75 7.26
C LYS A 67 8.26 -19.36 8.50
N GLU A 68 7.42 -20.38 8.32
CA GLU A 68 6.93 -21.18 9.43
C GLU A 68 7.82 -22.39 9.62
N ILE A 69 8.37 -22.53 10.83
CA ILE A 69 9.09 -23.73 11.26
C ILE A 69 8.13 -24.49 12.17
N LYS A 70 7.71 -25.68 11.75
CA LYS A 70 6.88 -26.57 12.55
C LYS A 70 7.73 -27.66 13.17
N GLU A 71 7.73 -27.74 14.49
CA GLU A 71 8.27 -28.88 15.21
C GLU A 71 7.30 -30.04 15.07
N THR A 72 7.73 -31.10 14.39
CA THR A 72 6.97 -32.34 14.27
C THR A 72 7.69 -33.40 15.09
N LEU A 73 7.01 -33.95 16.08
CA LEU A 73 7.53 -35.06 16.88
C LEU A 73 7.45 -36.35 16.04
N ASP A 74 8.61 -36.90 15.68
CA ASP A 74 8.66 -38.22 15.08
C ASP A 74 8.42 -39.28 16.17
N LEU A 75 7.23 -39.88 16.16
CA LEU A 75 6.82 -40.88 17.14
C LEU A 75 7.65 -42.17 17.07
N LYS A 76 8.39 -42.42 15.98
CA LYS A 76 9.26 -43.60 15.83
C LYS A 76 10.65 -43.38 16.40
N THR A 77 11.23 -42.20 16.20
CA THR A 77 12.59 -41.88 16.69
C THR A 77 12.58 -41.11 18.02
N LYS A 78 11.41 -40.67 18.49
CA LYS A 78 11.25 -39.77 19.65
C LYS A 78 12.08 -38.49 19.54
N THR A 79 12.35 -38.03 18.33
CA THR A 79 13.10 -36.79 18.06
C THR A 79 12.20 -35.75 17.41
N THR A 80 12.43 -34.49 17.77
CA THR A 80 11.74 -33.35 17.18
C THR A 80 12.40 -33.03 15.84
N GLN A 81 11.64 -33.09 14.74
CA GLN A 81 12.10 -32.67 13.43
C GLN A 81 11.53 -31.29 13.10
N HIS A 82 12.39 -30.38 12.65
CA HIS A 82 11.98 -29.06 12.17
C HIS A 82 11.54 -29.19 10.72
N THR A 83 10.24 -29.18 10.47
CA THR A 83 9.70 -29.13 9.10
C THR A 83 9.45 -27.67 8.74
N VAL A 84 10.15 -27.17 7.72
CA VAL A 84 9.85 -25.86 7.13
C VAL A 84 8.58 -26.02 6.32
N ILE A 85 7.48 -25.41 6.77
CA ILE A 85 6.23 -25.38 6.00
C ILE A 85 6.46 -24.44 4.79
N PRO A 86 6.00 -24.80 3.58
CA PRO A 86 6.02 -23.87 2.44
C PRO A 86 5.40 -22.53 2.84
N ASN A 87 6.11 -21.43 2.54
CA ASN A 87 5.75 -20.06 2.91
C ASN A 87 4.26 -19.80 2.72
N SER A 88 3.56 -19.40 3.78
CA SER A 88 2.22 -18.80 3.61
C SER A 88 2.42 -17.42 2.98
N SER A 89 2.38 -17.36 1.65
CA SER A 89 2.42 -16.09 0.90
C SER A 89 0.99 -15.61 0.69
N GLU A 90 0.66 -14.45 1.25
CA GLU A 90 -0.60 -13.76 1.04
C GLU A 90 -0.31 -12.46 0.28
N SER A 91 -1.09 -12.15 -0.75
CA SER A 91 -0.84 -11.00 -1.63
C SER A 91 -2.10 -10.19 -1.88
N SER A 92 -1.94 -8.88 -2.06
CA SER A 92 -2.97 -7.96 -2.52
C SER A 92 -2.52 -7.30 -3.81
N PHE A 93 -3.38 -7.32 -4.83
CA PHE A 93 -3.13 -6.64 -6.09
C PHE A 93 -3.29 -5.12 -5.96
N PHE A 94 -2.48 -4.37 -6.70
CA PHE A 94 -2.62 -2.93 -6.83
C PHE A 94 -2.31 -2.43 -8.25
N ILE A 95 -2.87 -1.26 -8.56
CA ILE A 95 -2.57 -0.44 -9.73
C ILE A 95 -2.30 0.97 -9.23
N TYR A 96 -1.25 1.60 -9.72
CA TYR A 96 -0.88 2.96 -9.44
C TYR A 96 -0.80 3.76 -10.74
N ASP A 97 -1.52 4.87 -10.75
CA ASP A 97 -1.49 5.88 -11.80
C ASP A 97 -0.62 7.05 -11.33
N PRO A 98 0.59 7.23 -11.91
CA PRO A 98 1.47 8.32 -11.52
C PRO A 98 0.98 9.70 -11.96
N VAL A 99 0.17 9.78 -13.03
CA VAL A 99 -0.32 11.06 -13.57
C VAL A 99 -1.42 11.63 -12.69
N ASN A 100 -2.38 10.79 -12.29
CA ASN A 100 -3.50 11.21 -11.44
C ASN A 100 -3.23 11.00 -9.94
N GLU A 101 -2.09 10.40 -9.59
CA GLU A 101 -1.70 10.03 -8.24
C GLU A 101 -2.70 9.07 -7.56
N ILE A 102 -3.33 8.20 -8.36
CA ILE A 102 -4.38 7.28 -7.89
C ILE A 102 -3.80 5.90 -7.64
N LEU A 103 -4.02 5.36 -6.44
CA LEU A 103 -3.72 3.99 -6.08
C LEU A 103 -5.01 3.21 -5.91
N ILE A 104 -5.20 2.18 -6.73
CA ILE A 104 -6.28 1.20 -6.60
C ILE A 104 -5.68 -0.08 -6.03
N PHE A 105 -6.27 -0.64 -4.97
CA PHE A 105 -5.76 -1.87 -4.36
C PHE A 105 -6.87 -2.79 -3.84
N GLU A 106 -6.53 -4.06 -3.71
CA GLU A 106 -7.42 -5.12 -3.25
C GLU A 106 -7.39 -5.25 -1.71
N GLU A 107 -8.53 -5.05 -1.05
CA GLU A 107 -8.71 -5.44 0.35
C GLU A 107 -9.06 -6.94 0.42
N THR A 108 -8.25 -7.70 1.16
CA THR A 108 -8.44 -9.16 1.34
C THR A 108 -8.73 -9.48 2.80
N SER A 109 -9.22 -10.68 3.11
CA SER A 109 -9.42 -11.14 4.50
C SER A 109 -8.13 -11.16 5.33
N LYS A 110 -6.99 -11.11 4.65
CA LYS A 110 -5.66 -11.27 5.20
C LYS A 110 -4.87 -9.97 5.22
N LEU A 111 -5.27 -9.00 4.41
CA LEU A 111 -4.66 -7.70 4.30
C LEU A 111 -5.76 -6.65 4.24
N ASN A 112 -6.03 -6.04 5.40
CA ASN A 112 -6.96 -4.92 5.49
C ASN A 112 -6.34 -3.66 4.90
N ARG A 113 -7.18 -2.66 4.66
CA ARG A 113 -6.76 -1.41 4.02
C ARG A 113 -5.73 -0.63 4.83
N GLU A 114 -5.82 -0.61 6.16
CA GLU A 114 -4.91 0.16 7.01
C GLU A 114 -3.50 -0.43 6.94
N THR A 115 -3.39 -1.76 7.02
CA THR A 115 -2.11 -2.47 6.89
C THR A 115 -1.55 -2.33 5.48
N PHE A 116 -2.40 -2.43 4.45
CA PHE A 116 -1.97 -2.22 3.07
C PHE A 116 -1.32 -0.84 2.93
N ILE A 117 -2.02 0.21 3.35
CA ILE A 117 -1.56 1.60 3.25
C ILE A 117 -0.25 1.78 4.02
N GLU A 118 -0.19 1.38 5.28
CA GLU A 118 1.02 1.54 6.11
C GLU A 118 2.24 0.87 5.48
N ILE A 119 2.10 -0.39 5.05
CA ILE A 119 3.22 -1.15 4.48
C ILE A 119 3.61 -0.58 3.12
N PHE A 120 2.65 -0.19 2.29
CA PHE A 120 2.93 0.41 0.99
C PHE A 120 3.74 1.70 1.14
N GLN A 121 3.33 2.60 2.05
CA GLN A 121 4.06 3.84 2.34
C GLN A 121 5.51 3.56 2.75
N ARG A 122 5.71 2.59 3.64
CA ARG A 122 7.04 2.22 4.14
C ARG A 122 7.91 1.59 3.07
N LEU A 123 7.36 0.75 2.20
CA LEU A 123 8.11 0.13 1.10
C LEU A 123 8.51 1.16 0.05
N VAL A 124 7.64 2.11 -0.31
CA VAL A 124 7.98 3.20 -1.22
C VAL A 124 9.11 4.05 -0.64
N TYR A 125 9.02 4.42 0.64
CA TYR A 125 10.08 5.15 1.33
C TYR A 125 11.43 4.40 1.31
N LEU A 126 11.41 3.07 1.49
CA LEU A 126 12.62 2.24 1.40
C LEU A 126 13.16 2.09 -0.03
N GLY A 127 12.30 2.21 -1.05
CA GLY A 127 12.70 2.19 -2.45
C GLY A 127 13.43 3.46 -2.85
N ASN A 128 12.99 4.61 -2.35
CA ASN A 128 13.67 5.89 -2.55
C ASN A 128 13.38 6.86 -1.41
N ILE A 129 14.37 7.08 -0.54
CA ILE A 129 14.24 7.96 0.63
C ILE A 129 14.05 9.45 0.24
N ASN A 130 14.43 9.83 -0.99
CA ASN A 130 14.35 11.21 -1.46
C ASN A 130 12.92 11.64 -1.78
N ILE A 131 11.97 10.70 -1.93
CA ILE A 131 10.55 11.01 -2.13
C ILE A 131 9.93 11.60 -0.84
N GLY A 132 10.54 11.35 0.31
CA GLY A 132 9.98 11.71 1.60
C GLY A 132 8.80 10.82 2.00
N ASN A 133 7.97 11.31 2.92
CA ASN A 133 6.83 10.55 3.44
C ASN A 133 5.61 10.74 2.53
N ILE A 134 5.20 9.67 1.84
CA ILE A 134 3.94 9.66 1.13
C ILE A 134 2.76 9.45 2.09
N VAL A 135 1.63 10.11 1.84
CA VAL A 135 0.37 10.02 2.58
C VAL A 135 -0.72 9.50 1.65
N ILE A 136 -1.25 8.32 1.94
CA ILE A 136 -2.29 7.68 1.12
C ILE A 136 -3.66 7.91 1.79
N LYS A 137 -4.55 8.63 1.09
CA LYS A 137 -5.90 8.95 1.58
C LYS A 137 -6.94 8.23 0.74
N LEU A 138 -7.80 7.44 1.38
CA LEU A 138 -8.90 6.75 0.70
C LEU A 138 -9.86 7.77 0.06
N VAL A 139 -10.25 7.51 -1.18
CA VAL A 139 -11.29 8.28 -1.85
C VAL A 139 -12.62 7.91 -1.18
N PRO A 140 -13.33 8.88 -0.56
CA PRO A 140 -14.58 8.58 0.13
C PRO A 140 -15.62 8.08 -0.87
N ARG A 141 -16.42 7.11 -0.44
CA ARG A 141 -17.55 6.65 -1.27
C ARG A 141 -18.56 7.78 -1.41
N LYS A 142 -19.20 7.88 -2.59
CA LYS A 142 -20.26 8.87 -2.86
C LYS A 142 -21.27 8.94 -1.70
N ASP A 143 -21.74 7.79 -1.22
CA ASP A 143 -22.71 7.70 -0.13
C ASP A 143 -22.17 8.16 1.23
N GLU A 144 -20.87 7.98 1.49
CA GLU A 144 -20.23 8.51 2.70
C GLU A 144 -20.14 10.04 2.64
N LEU A 145 -19.85 10.60 1.46
CA LEU A 145 -19.83 12.04 1.24
C LEU A 145 -21.24 12.64 1.46
N TYR A 146 -22.26 12.03 0.84
CA TYR A 146 -23.65 12.45 1.04
C TYR A 146 -24.10 12.33 2.50
N SER A 147 -23.72 11.26 3.19
CA SER A 147 -24.07 11.06 4.61
C SER A 147 -23.40 12.11 5.49
N LYS A 148 -22.13 12.42 5.24
CA LYS A 148 -21.41 13.50 5.94
C LYS A 148 -22.06 14.85 5.68
N ILE A 149 -22.44 15.16 4.44
CA ILE A 149 -23.12 16.41 4.09
C ILE A 149 -24.49 16.51 4.77
N LYS A 150 -25.28 15.43 4.73
CA LYS A 150 -26.61 15.39 5.36
C LYS A 150 -26.56 15.47 6.90
N GLY A 151 -25.46 15.05 7.51
CA GLY A 151 -25.25 15.11 8.96
C GLY A 151 -24.86 16.50 9.49
N ILE A 152 -24.67 17.50 8.62
CA ILE A 152 -24.37 18.87 9.02
C ILE A 152 -25.69 19.60 9.32
N GLU A 153 -26.01 19.81 10.59
CA GLU A 153 -27.27 20.46 11.03
C GLU A 153 -27.34 21.95 10.68
N VAL A 154 -26.21 22.66 10.72
CA VAL A 154 -26.10 24.06 10.31
C VAL A 154 -24.85 24.23 9.46
N LEU A 155 -25.06 24.49 8.17
CA LEU A 155 -23.98 24.71 7.22
C LEU A 155 -23.53 26.18 7.30
N THR A 156 -22.65 26.49 8.25
CA THR A 156 -22.17 27.87 8.50
C THR A 156 -21.13 28.33 7.48
N LYS A 157 -20.24 27.45 7.03
CA LYS A 157 -19.23 27.72 6.01
C LYS A 157 -18.75 26.41 5.39
N ILE A 158 -18.57 26.38 4.07
CA ILE A 158 -17.80 25.34 3.40
C ILE A 158 -16.49 25.98 2.97
N GLU A 159 -15.38 25.50 3.54
CA GLU A 159 -14.04 25.84 3.08
C GLU A 159 -13.51 24.64 2.29
N PHE A 160 -13.11 24.90 1.05
CA PHE A 160 -12.38 23.95 0.24
C PHE A 160 -10.93 24.40 0.24
N ASP A 161 -10.05 23.59 0.82
CA ASP A 161 -8.63 23.67 0.53
C ASP A 161 -8.42 23.04 -0.84
N LEU A 162 -8.62 23.85 -1.88
CA LEU A 162 -8.25 23.51 -3.23
C LEU A 162 -6.73 23.51 -3.29
N ILE A 163 -6.13 22.32 -3.31
CA ILE A 163 -4.72 22.16 -3.64
C ILE A 163 -4.60 22.38 -5.16
N PRO A 164 -3.99 23.47 -5.63
CA PRO A 164 -3.83 23.71 -7.05
C PRO A 164 -2.86 22.67 -7.63
N LEU A 165 -3.17 22.12 -8.81
CA LEU A 165 -2.19 21.45 -9.65
C LEU A 165 -1.36 22.55 -10.33
N THR A 166 -0.14 22.80 -9.84
CA THR A 166 0.87 23.63 -10.53
C THR A 166 1.91 22.76 -11.20
#